data_AF-A0A920P7T2-F1
#
_entry.id   AF-A0A920P7T2-F1
#
_cell.length_a   1.000
_cell.length_b   1.000
_cell.length_c   1.000
_cell.angle_alpha   90.00
_cell.angle_beta   90.00
_cell.angle_gamma   90.00
#
_symmetry.space_group_name_H-M   'P 1'
#
loop_
_entity.id
_entity.type
_entity.pdbx_description
1 polymer ?
#
loop_
_entity_poly.entity_id
_entity_poly.type
_entity_poly.pdbx_seq_one_letter_code
_entity_poly.pdbx_strand_id
1 'polypeptide(L)'
;MARMPDLEIFADKHELKILSIAQIIAYRRHNETLIERVAEARLPSRYGEFKIVAYKSYIDPGEHIALTLGDCNSADAVLTRVHSECLTGDVFGSMRCDCGEQIDLALRMIGKEGTGYSSTCAKKAEASVYTTK
;
A
#
# COMPACT_ATOMS: atom_id res chain seq x y z
N MET A 1 22.69 28.68 -7.84
CA MET A 1 21.40 28.49 -7.15
C MET A 1 21.68 28.27 -5.68
N ALA A 2 20.96 28.96 -4.80
CA ALA A 2 21.08 28.83 -3.35
C ALA A 2 20.79 27.38 -2.90
N ARG A 3 21.53 26.88 -1.91
CA ARG A 3 21.34 25.56 -1.29
C ARG A 3 20.65 25.71 0.07
N MET A 4 20.30 24.59 0.71
CA MET A 4 19.53 24.60 1.96
C MET A 4 20.09 25.56 3.03
N PRO A 5 21.42 25.61 3.31
CA PRO A 5 21.95 26.56 4.31
C PRO A 5 21.73 28.03 3.92
N ASP A 6 21.86 28.37 2.64
CA ASP A 6 21.60 29.73 2.15
C ASP A 6 20.11 30.09 2.26
N LEU A 7 19.23 29.11 2.01
CA LEU A 7 17.78 29.27 2.08
C LEU A 7 17.29 29.46 3.51
N GLU A 8 17.90 28.80 4.49
CA GLU A 8 17.57 28.97 5.92
C GLU A 8 17.89 30.39 6.39
N ILE A 9 19.08 30.90 6.05
CA ILE A 9 19.49 32.28 6.37
C ILE A 9 18.56 33.29 5.69
N PHE A 10 18.22 33.07 4.42
CA PHE A 10 17.33 33.94 3.68
C PHE A 10 15.91 33.92 4.25
N ALA A 11 15.39 32.74 4.61
CA ALA A 11 14.07 32.59 5.17
C ALA A 11 13.95 33.30 6.52
N ASP A 12 14.95 33.16 7.40
CA ASP A 12 14.99 33.85 8.70
C ASP A 12 15.01 35.37 8.53
N LYS A 13 15.89 35.89 7.66
CA LYS A 13 16.00 37.32 7.37
C LYS A 13 14.71 37.96 6.87
N HIS A 14 13.89 37.20 6.14
CA HIS A 14 12.67 37.69 5.50
C HIS A 14 11.40 37.19 6.18
N GLU A 15 11.50 36.55 7.35
CA GLU A 15 10.38 35.97 8.11
C GLU A 15 9.52 35.00 7.27
N LEU A 16 10.17 34.24 6.39
CA LEU A 16 9.52 33.26 5.54
C LEU A 16 9.57 31.88 6.18
N LYS A 17 8.48 31.11 6.02
CA LYS A 17 8.48 29.69 6.39
C LYS A 17 9.15 28.88 5.29
N ILE A 18 10.01 27.95 5.68
CA ILE A 18 10.62 26.97 4.78
C ILE A 18 10.15 25.57 5.16
N LEU A 19 9.90 24.75 4.14
CA LEU A 19 9.59 23.34 4.28
C LEU A 19 10.00 22.58 3.02
N SER A 20 10.15 21.27 3.15
CA SER A 20 10.46 20.35 2.06
C SER A 20 9.19 19.80 1.39
N ILE A 21 9.33 19.39 0.13
CA ILE A 21 8.29 18.62 -0.58
C ILE A 21 7.93 17.36 0.21
N ALA A 22 8.91 16.69 0.84
CA ALA A 22 8.67 15.51 1.66
C ALA A 22 7.72 15.79 2.85
N GLN A 23 7.86 16.94 3.50
CA GLN A 23 6.95 17.36 4.58
C GLN A 23 5.54 17.61 4.06
N ILE A 24 5.38 18.20 2.88
CA ILE A 24 4.06 18.39 2.25
C ILE A 24 3.43 17.04 1.93
N ILE A 25 4.17 16.12 1.31
CA ILE A 25 3.67 14.78 0.98
C ILE A 25 3.20 14.04 2.24
N ALA A 26 4.01 14.05 3.30
CA ALA A 26 3.66 13.43 4.57
C ALA A 26 2.41 14.07 5.20
N TYR A 27 2.33 15.40 5.19
CA TYR A 27 1.16 16.12 5.70
C TYR A 27 -0.11 15.76 4.92
N ARG A 28 -0.07 15.73 3.59
CA ARG A 28 -1.24 15.39 2.77
C ARG A 28 -1.69 13.95 2.98
N ARG A 29 -0.76 12.97 2.99
CA ARG A 29 -1.08 11.57 3.31
C ARG A 29 -1.70 11.41 4.71
N HIS A 30 -1.23 12.18 5.70
CA HIS A 30 -1.79 12.14 7.05
C HIS A 30 -3.10 12.94 7.22
N ASN A 31 -3.46 13.88 6.36
CA ASN A 31 -4.65 14.72 6.55
C ASN A 31 -5.74 14.53 5.50
N GLU A 32 -5.42 13.92 4.37
CA GLU A 32 -6.35 13.68 3.26
C GLU A 32 -6.65 12.17 3.13
N THR A 33 -7.81 11.84 2.59
CA THR A 33 -8.14 10.48 2.14
C THR A 33 -8.04 10.47 0.62
N LEU A 34 -6.99 9.83 0.09
CA LEU A 34 -6.66 9.85 -1.34
C LEU A 34 -7.16 8.62 -2.10
N ILE A 35 -7.83 7.70 -1.41
CA ILE A 35 -8.37 6.47 -1.97
C ILE A 35 -9.82 6.27 -1.55
N GLU A 36 -10.60 5.64 -2.42
CA GLU A 36 -12.00 5.29 -2.18
C GLU A 36 -12.20 3.79 -2.32
N ARG A 37 -13.00 3.22 -1.43
CA ARG A 37 -13.39 1.82 -1.50
C ARG A 37 -14.52 1.63 -2.51
N VAL A 38 -14.27 0.89 -3.59
CA VAL A 38 -15.24 0.78 -4.70
C VAL A 38 -15.94 -0.58 -4.79
N ALA A 39 -15.32 -1.66 -4.31
CA ALA A 39 -15.95 -2.99 -4.29
C ALA A 39 -15.43 -3.86 -3.14
N GLU A 40 -16.26 -4.83 -2.72
CA GLU A 40 -15.91 -5.87 -1.76
C GLU A 40 -16.48 -7.21 -2.23
N ALA A 41 -15.70 -8.29 -2.11
CA ALA A 41 -16.18 -9.64 -2.29
C ALA A 41 -15.43 -10.63 -1.38
N ARG A 42 -15.89 -11.89 -1.39
CA ARG A 42 -15.13 -13.02 -0.83
C ARG A 42 -14.45 -13.78 -1.96
N LEU A 43 -13.18 -14.13 -1.75
CA LEU A 43 -12.35 -14.84 -2.69
C LEU A 43 -11.92 -16.18 -2.04
N PRO A 44 -12.69 -17.27 -2.25
CA PRO A 44 -12.24 -18.59 -1.86
C PRO A 44 -11.00 -18.96 -2.70
N SER A 45 -9.91 -19.32 -2.03
CA SER A 45 -8.64 -19.65 -2.67
C SER A 45 -8.03 -20.92 -2.07
N ARG A 46 -6.98 -21.45 -2.71
CA ARG A 46 -6.21 -22.58 -2.17
C ARG A 46 -5.47 -22.27 -0.87
N TYR A 47 -5.41 -21.00 -0.45
CA TYR A 47 -4.73 -20.57 0.79
C TYR A 47 -5.71 -20.13 1.88
N GLY A 48 -7.02 -20.19 1.62
CA GLY A 48 -8.05 -19.73 2.56
C GLY A 48 -9.11 -18.86 1.89
N GLU A 49 -10.13 -18.48 2.68
CA GLU A 49 -11.21 -17.60 2.25
C GLU A 49 -10.84 -16.14 2.51
N PHE A 50 -10.29 -15.48 1.49
CA PHE A 50 -9.92 -14.07 1.61
C PHE A 50 -11.14 -13.17 1.46
N LYS A 51 -11.12 -12.03 2.14
CA LYS A 51 -11.89 -10.86 1.75
C LYS A 51 -11.05 -10.05 0.77
N ILE A 52 -11.64 -9.74 -0.37
CA ILE A 52 -11.03 -8.92 -1.42
C ILE A 52 -11.73 -7.56 -1.48
N VAL A 53 -10.93 -6.50 -1.54
CA VAL A 53 -11.42 -5.12 -1.56
C VAL A 53 -10.73 -4.36 -2.67
N ALA A 54 -11.51 -3.69 -3.52
CA ALA A 54 -10.97 -2.79 -4.53
C ALA A 54 -10.98 -1.34 -4.02
N TYR A 55 -9.87 -0.64 -4.24
CA TYR A 55 -9.68 0.76 -3.94
C TYR A 55 -9.34 1.54 -5.20
N LYS A 56 -9.94 2.71 -5.37
CA LYS A 56 -9.64 3.64 -6.45
C LYS A 56 -8.87 4.84 -5.91
N SER A 57 -7.78 5.21 -6.56
CA SER A 57 -7.02 6.41 -6.22
C SER A 57 -7.66 7.67 -6.82
N TYR A 58 -7.62 8.79 -6.10
CA TYR A 58 -7.99 10.11 -6.64
C TYR A 58 -6.83 10.81 -7.36
N ILE A 59 -5.60 10.34 -7.13
CA ILE A 59 -4.37 10.93 -7.68
C ILE A 59 -3.80 10.10 -8.84
N ASP A 60 -4.19 8.84 -8.97
CA ASP A 60 -3.75 7.93 -10.04
C ASP A 60 -4.95 7.21 -10.66
N PRO A 61 -4.92 6.86 -11.96
CA PRO A 61 -6.01 6.15 -12.62
C PRO A 61 -6.10 4.67 -12.25
N GLY A 62 -5.17 4.16 -11.43
CA GLY A 62 -5.10 2.75 -11.04
C GLY A 62 -6.17 2.34 -10.02
N GLU A 63 -6.62 1.09 -10.14
CA GLU A 63 -7.36 0.40 -9.09
C GLU A 63 -6.39 -0.52 -8.34
N HIS A 64 -6.52 -0.55 -7.01
CA HIS A 64 -5.68 -1.36 -6.13
C HIS A 64 -6.54 -2.39 -5.42
N ILE A 65 -5.95 -3.56 -5.16
CA ILE A 65 -6.64 -4.66 -4.49
C ILE A 65 -6.03 -4.90 -3.11
N ALA A 66 -6.86 -5.05 -2.10
CA ALA A 66 -6.47 -5.53 -0.79
C ALA A 66 -7.04 -6.93 -0.55
N LEU A 67 -6.19 -7.87 -0.17
CA LEU A 67 -6.58 -9.21 0.26
C LEU A 67 -6.34 -9.34 1.76
N THR A 68 -7.37 -9.77 2.49
CA THR A 68 -7.35 -9.85 3.94
C THR A 68 -7.92 -11.18 4.41
N LEU A 69 -7.26 -11.84 5.36
CA LEU A 69 -7.70 -13.10 5.96
C LEU A 69 -7.82 -12.93 7.48
N GLY A 70 -8.98 -13.29 8.05
CA GLY A 70 -9.25 -13.13 9.49
C GLY A 70 -9.64 -11.72 9.93
N ASP A 71 -9.70 -11.49 11.25
CA ASP A 71 -9.91 -10.17 11.84
C ASP A 71 -8.56 -9.53 12.18
N CYS A 72 -8.35 -8.33 11.63
CA CYS A 72 -7.09 -7.59 11.73
C CYS A 72 -7.10 -6.60 12.90
N ASN A 73 -8.26 -6.33 13.50
CA ASN A 73 -8.40 -5.38 14.60
C ASN A 73 -8.00 -5.96 15.96
N SER A 74 -7.92 -7.28 16.07
CA SER A 74 -7.65 -7.99 17.32
C SER A 74 -6.19 -8.44 17.50
N ALA A 75 -5.30 -8.12 16.55
CA ALA A 75 -3.93 -8.61 16.53
C ALA A 75 -2.92 -7.49 16.83
N ASP A 76 -1.95 -7.77 17.71
CA ASP A 76 -0.87 -6.83 18.05
C ASP A 76 0.14 -6.64 16.90
N ALA A 77 0.27 -7.65 16.03
CA ALA A 77 1.10 -7.63 14.84
C ALA A 77 0.42 -8.42 13.70
N VAL A 78 0.55 -7.93 12.47
CA VAL A 78 -0.15 -8.49 11.31
C VAL A 78 0.83 -8.73 10.16
N LEU A 79 0.87 -9.96 9.63
CA LEU A 79 1.71 -10.30 8.48
C LEU A 79 1.26 -9.55 7.23
N THR A 80 2.17 -8.76 6.65
CA THR A 80 1.92 -7.81 5.57
C THR A 80 2.82 -8.05 4.36
N ARG A 81 2.27 -7.94 3.14
CA ARG A 81 3.02 -7.98 1.88
C ARG A 81 2.48 -6.96 0.87
N VAL A 82 3.32 -6.00 0.53
CA VAL A 82 3.15 -5.15 -0.66
C VAL A 82 3.76 -5.87 -1.86
N HIS A 83 2.90 -6.20 -2.81
CA HIS A 83 3.29 -6.69 -4.14
C HIS A 83 3.13 -5.56 -5.14
N SER A 84 3.78 -5.63 -6.30
CA SER A 84 3.53 -4.75 -7.45
C SER A 84 3.05 -5.62 -8.60
N GLU A 85 2.05 -5.18 -9.36
CA GLU A 85 1.49 -6.01 -10.44
C GLU A 85 2.58 -6.41 -11.44
N CYS A 86 2.71 -7.71 -11.70
CA CYS A 86 3.52 -8.22 -12.78
C CYS A 86 2.67 -9.15 -13.64
N LEU A 87 1.99 -8.60 -14.65
CA LEU A 87 1.10 -9.38 -15.52
C LEU A 87 1.78 -10.66 -16.06
N THR A 88 3.02 -10.56 -16.52
CA THR A 88 3.75 -11.71 -17.07
C THR A 88 4.14 -12.73 -16.02
N GLY A 89 4.53 -12.32 -14.81
CA GLY A 89 4.92 -13.21 -13.72
C GLY A 89 3.72 -13.82 -13.00
N ASP A 90 2.78 -12.97 -12.59
CA ASP A 90 1.65 -13.33 -11.72
C ASP A 90 0.58 -14.13 -12.47
N VAL A 91 0.30 -13.77 -13.73
CA VAL A 91 -0.78 -14.39 -14.53
C VAL A 91 -0.22 -15.44 -15.49
N PHE A 92 0.85 -15.13 -16.21
CA PHE A 92 1.40 -16.02 -17.24
C PHE A 92 2.54 -16.92 -16.76
N GLY A 93 3.01 -16.79 -15.51
CA GLY A 93 4.07 -17.63 -14.96
C GLY A 93 5.43 -17.44 -15.66
N SER A 94 5.74 -16.22 -16.09
CA SER A 94 7.01 -15.90 -16.76
C SER A 94 8.22 -16.26 -15.88
N MET A 95 9.11 -17.08 -16.42
CA MET A 95 10.39 -17.47 -15.77
C MET A 95 11.47 -16.38 -15.82
N ARG A 96 11.20 -15.22 -16.43
CA ARG A 96 12.14 -14.08 -16.48
C ARG A 96 12.14 -13.25 -15.18
N CYS A 97 11.15 -13.44 -14.33
CA CYS A 97 11.06 -12.82 -13.01
C CYS A 97 10.47 -13.85 -12.04
N ASP A 98 10.63 -13.60 -10.75
CA ASP A 98 10.13 -14.44 -9.68
C ASP A 98 8.83 -13.90 -9.05
N CYS A 99 8.21 -12.87 -9.65
CA CYS A 99 7.02 -12.21 -9.10
C CYS A 99 5.87 -13.19 -8.79
N GLY A 100 5.61 -14.15 -9.68
CA GLY A 100 4.59 -15.18 -9.49
C GLY A 100 4.86 -16.10 -8.30
N GLU A 101 6.14 -16.48 -8.09
CA GLU A 101 6.54 -17.27 -6.92
C GLU A 101 6.47 -16.44 -5.63
N GLN A 102 6.83 -15.16 -5.69
CA GLN A 102 6.77 -14.25 -4.55
C GLN A 102 5.34 -14.03 -4.06
N ILE A 103 4.38 -13.79 -4.96
CA ILE A 103 2.98 -13.59 -4.57
C ILE A 103 2.35 -14.89 -4.05
N ASP A 104 2.65 -16.03 -4.68
CA ASP A 104 2.18 -17.32 -4.22
C ASP A 104 2.73 -17.66 -2.83
N LEU A 105 4.02 -17.42 -2.57
CA LEU A 105 4.62 -17.61 -1.25
C LEU A 105 3.95 -16.72 -0.20
N ALA A 106 3.72 -15.44 -0.51
CA ALA A 106 3.08 -14.51 0.40
C ALA A 106 1.66 -14.96 0.78
N LEU A 107 0.85 -15.36 -0.21
CA LEU A 107 -0.50 -15.87 0.03
C LEU A 107 -0.50 -17.17 0.83
N ARG A 108 0.48 -18.07 0.61
CA ARG A 108 0.65 -19.27 1.45
C ARG A 108 0.97 -18.92 2.89
N MET A 109 1.88 -17.97 3.13
CA MET A 109 2.28 -17.56 4.49
C MET A 109 1.09 -16.95 5.23
N ILE A 110 0.38 -16.02 4.58
CA ILE A 110 -0.85 -15.42 5.12
C ILE A 110 -1.90 -16.49 5.42
N GLY A 111 -2.12 -17.42 4.48
CA GLY A 111 -3.05 -18.53 4.65
C GLY A 111 -2.75 -19.43 5.85
N LYS A 112 -1.46 -19.68 6.12
CA LYS A 112 -1.00 -20.48 7.26
C LYS A 112 -1.18 -19.76 8.60
N GLU A 113 -0.99 -18.45 8.62
CA GLU A 113 -1.08 -17.66 9.85
C GLU A 113 -2.54 -17.43 10.28
N GLY A 114 -3.50 -17.53 9.35
CA GLY A 114 -4.94 -17.42 9.63
C GLY A 114 -5.42 -16.00 9.93
N THR A 115 -4.50 -15.10 10.24
CA THR A 115 -4.67 -13.64 10.33
C THR A 115 -3.60 -12.97 9.48
N GLY A 116 -3.95 -12.54 8.27
CA GLY A 116 -3.00 -11.83 7.41
C GLY A 116 -3.68 -10.74 6.61
N TYR A 117 -3.19 -9.53 6.82
CA TYR A 117 -3.60 -8.31 6.16
C TYR A 117 -2.33 -7.55 5.85
N SER A 118 -2.14 -7.23 4.58
CA SER A 118 -1.11 -6.29 4.19
C SER A 118 -1.57 -4.90 4.56
N SER A 119 -0.93 -4.22 5.53
CA SER A 119 -0.76 -2.80 5.93
C SER A 119 -1.93 -1.89 6.46
N THR A 120 -1.79 -1.22 7.62
CA THR A 120 -2.62 -0.04 8.04
C THR A 120 -4.15 -0.19 8.05
N CYS A 121 -4.72 -0.80 9.10
CA CYS A 121 -6.15 -0.69 9.40
C CYS A 121 -6.44 0.75 9.83
N ALA A 122 -7.45 1.36 9.20
CA ALA A 122 -7.66 2.78 9.25
C ALA A 122 -7.87 3.29 10.69
N LYS A 123 -6.96 4.12 11.20
CA LYS A 123 -7.25 5.56 11.14
C LYS A 123 -6.93 6.20 9.79
N LYS A 124 -6.17 5.51 8.93
CA LYS A 124 -6.10 5.67 7.47
C LYS A 124 -5.77 4.32 6.82
N ALA A 125 -6.60 3.89 5.88
CA ALA A 125 -6.43 2.62 5.18
C ALA A 125 -5.17 2.69 4.30
N GLU A 126 -4.22 1.81 4.52
CA GLU A 126 -3.07 1.63 3.62
C GLU A 126 -2.67 0.18 3.70
N ALA A 127 -3.50 -0.70 3.14
CA ALA A 127 -3.39 -2.15 3.19
C ALA A 127 -3.41 -2.81 1.83
N SER A 128 -2.28 -3.27 1.32
CA SER A 128 -2.36 -3.72 -0.06
C SER A 128 -1.30 -4.74 -0.43
N VAL A 129 -1.76 -5.83 -1.01
CA VAL A 129 -1.06 -6.43 -2.15
C VAL A 129 -1.31 -5.44 -3.30
N TYR A 130 -0.47 -4.42 -3.45
CA TYR A 130 -0.67 -3.39 -4.47
C TYR A 130 -0.50 -3.98 -5.89
N THR A 131 -1.56 -4.47 -6.52
CA THR A 131 -1.56 -4.45 -7.99
C THR A 131 -1.69 -2.98 -8.40
N THR A 132 -0.55 -2.30 -8.53
CA THR A 132 -0.42 -1.02 -9.23
C THR A 132 0.07 -1.33 -10.64
N LYS A 133 -0.65 -0.83 -11.66
CA LYS A 133 -0.01 -0.45 -12.93
C LYS A 133 0.91 0.74 -12.72
#